data_AF-A0A2I0AX07-F1
#
_entry.id   AF-A0A2I0AX07-F1
#
_cell.length_a   1.000
_cell.length_b   1.000
_cell.length_c   1.000
_cell.angle_alpha   90.00
_cell.angle_beta   90.00
_cell.angle_gamma   90.00
#
_symmetry.space_group_name_H-M   'P 1'
#
loop_
_entity.id
_entity.type
_entity.pdbx_description
1 polymer ?
#
loop_
_entity_poly.entity_id
_entity_poly.type
_entity_poly.pdbx_seq_one_letter_code
_entity_poly.pdbx_strand_id
1 'polypeptide(L)'
;MFVDCDFLYTDDIADLVALLDDRYAVMCVQHEYAPKEATKMDGAVQTVYPRKNWSSMVLYNCAHPKNKILTPELVSSQTGAFLHRFAWLEDDEIGSVPFVWNFLVGHNRVEENDPNTFPKAIHYTSGGPWFERYKDCEFADLWQKQLKEWKKEKTLGDS
;
A
#
# COMPACT_ATOMS: atom_id res chain seq x y z
N MET A 1 0.57 -11.59 -4.46
CA MET A 1 0.50 -10.30 -3.76
C MET A 1 1.85 -9.61 -3.86
N PHE A 2 1.85 -8.30 -4.06
CA PHE A 2 3.01 -7.42 -3.96
C PHE A 2 2.74 -6.38 -2.86
N VAL A 3 3.77 -6.02 -2.08
CA VAL A 3 3.75 -4.93 -1.08
C VAL A 3 5.09 -4.21 -1.10
N ASP A 4 5.09 -2.89 -0.82
CA ASP A 4 6.32 -2.15 -0.56
C ASP A 4 6.95 -2.58 0.77
N CYS A 5 8.23 -2.23 0.97
CA CYS A 5 9.04 -2.72 2.09
C CYS A 5 8.77 -2.01 3.43
N ASP A 6 7.98 -0.95 3.42
CA ASP A 6 7.65 -0.08 4.56
C ASP A 6 6.22 -0.30 5.07
N PHE A 7 5.77 -1.57 5.02
CA PHE A 7 4.50 -2.04 5.57
C PHE A 7 4.64 -2.72 6.94
N LEU A 8 3.60 -2.59 7.77
CA LEU A 8 3.36 -3.41 8.96
C LEU A 8 1.95 -3.99 8.90
N TYR A 9 1.84 -5.31 8.80
CA TYR A 9 0.57 -6.03 8.87
C TYR A 9 0.20 -6.31 10.34
N THR A 10 -1.04 -6.00 10.70
CA THR A 10 -1.58 -6.08 12.06
C THR A 10 -2.76 -7.06 12.17
N ASP A 11 -3.17 -7.65 11.05
CA ASP A 11 -4.29 -8.59 10.94
C ASP A 11 -3.93 -9.75 10.00
N ASP A 12 -4.74 -10.81 10.00
CA ASP A 12 -4.53 -12.02 9.20
C ASP A 12 -4.80 -11.76 7.72
N ILE A 13 -3.77 -11.98 6.89
CA ILE A 13 -3.85 -11.85 5.44
C ILE A 13 -4.94 -12.74 4.81
N ALA A 14 -5.41 -13.79 5.49
CA ALA A 14 -6.52 -14.62 5.04
C ALA A 14 -7.79 -13.79 4.77
N ASP A 15 -8.06 -12.77 5.59
CA ASP A 15 -9.18 -11.86 5.39
C ASP A 15 -9.04 -11.04 4.09
N LEU A 16 -7.81 -10.63 3.73
CA LEU A 16 -7.53 -9.96 2.46
C LEU A 16 -7.70 -10.91 1.28
N VAL A 17 -7.22 -12.15 1.43
CA VAL A 17 -7.36 -13.20 0.41
C VAL A 17 -8.83 -13.54 0.15
N ALA A 18 -9.68 -13.50 1.18
CA ALA A 18 -11.12 -13.72 1.05
C ALA A 18 -11.83 -12.65 0.20
N LEU A 19 -11.19 -11.50 -0.03
CA LEU A 19 -11.71 -10.42 -0.89
C LEU A 19 -11.35 -10.59 -2.37
N LEU A 20 -10.55 -11.59 -2.74
CA LEU A 20 -10.13 -11.80 -4.12
C LEU A 20 -11.33 -12.07 -5.03
N ASP A 21 -11.29 -11.44 -6.21
CA ASP A 21 -12.31 -11.58 -7.23
C ASP A 21 -11.65 -11.73 -8.61
N ASP A 22 -11.82 -12.92 -9.19
CA ASP A 22 -11.17 -13.34 -10.44
C ASP A 22 -11.60 -12.53 -11.67
N ARG A 23 -12.65 -11.70 -11.55
CA ARG A 23 -13.06 -10.76 -12.61
C ARG A 23 -12.03 -9.67 -12.86
N TYR A 24 -11.24 -9.31 -11.85
CA TYR A 24 -10.26 -8.23 -11.96
C TYR A 24 -8.87 -8.75 -12.31
N ALA A 25 -8.14 -7.97 -13.11
CA ALA A 25 -6.75 -8.26 -13.45
C ALA A 25 -5.81 -7.94 -12.26
N VAL A 26 -6.11 -6.86 -11.55
CA VAL A 26 -5.44 -6.49 -10.30
C VAL A 26 -6.48 -5.97 -9.31
N MET A 27 -6.22 -6.14 -8.02
CA MET A 27 -6.98 -5.47 -6.97
C MET A 27 -6.02 -4.71 -6.05
N CYS A 28 -6.38 -3.49 -5.67
CA CYS A 28 -5.57 -2.64 -4.81
C CYS A 28 -6.45 -1.63 -4.06
N VAL A 29 -5.87 -0.93 -3.08
CA VAL A 29 -6.58 0.23 -2.49
C VAL A 29 -6.48 1.40 -3.45
N GLN A 30 -7.63 1.94 -3.83
CA GLN A 30 -7.74 3.07 -4.74
C GLN A 30 -7.73 4.40 -3.97
N HIS A 31 -6.55 4.80 -3.49
CA HIS A 31 -6.38 6.05 -2.74
C HIS A 31 -6.66 7.28 -3.61
N GLU A 32 -7.42 8.23 -3.07
CA GLU A 32 -7.66 9.53 -3.69
C GLU A 32 -6.78 10.61 -3.07
N TYR A 33 -5.74 11.01 -3.82
CA TYR A 33 -4.94 12.18 -3.49
C TYR A 33 -5.46 13.40 -4.24
N ALA A 34 -6.43 14.09 -3.66
CA ALA A 34 -6.87 15.41 -4.13
C ALA A 34 -6.10 16.51 -3.38
N PRO A 35 -5.22 17.28 -4.03
CA PRO A 35 -4.76 18.57 -3.51
C PRO A 35 -5.96 19.47 -3.21
N LYS A 36 -6.08 20.01 -2.01
CA LYS A 36 -7.05 21.09 -1.72
C LYS A 36 -6.60 22.45 -2.28
N GLU A 37 -5.30 22.60 -2.56
CA GLU A 37 -4.70 23.84 -3.08
C GLU A 37 -3.72 23.53 -4.23
N ALA A 38 -3.70 24.39 -5.25
CA ALA A 38 -2.87 24.21 -6.46
C ALA A 38 -1.38 24.57 -6.28
N THR A 39 -1.02 25.14 -5.12
CA THR A 39 0.29 25.72 -4.84
C THR A 39 0.77 25.28 -3.45
N LYS A 40 1.99 24.76 -3.38
CA LYS A 40 2.66 24.51 -2.09
C LYS A 40 3.15 25.83 -1.46
N MET A 41 3.45 25.80 -0.17
CA MET A 41 3.99 26.94 0.62
C MET A 41 5.28 27.56 0.04
N ASP A 42 6.02 26.83 -0.79
CA ASP A 42 7.28 27.21 -1.43
C ASP A 42 7.12 27.62 -2.91
N GLY A 43 5.89 27.79 -3.40
CA GLY A 43 5.61 28.18 -4.78
C GLY A 43 5.83 27.06 -5.81
N ALA A 44 6.14 25.84 -5.37
CA ALA A 44 6.24 24.69 -6.26
C ALA A 44 4.85 24.23 -6.73
N VAL A 45 4.71 23.98 -8.03
CA VAL A 45 3.49 23.45 -8.64
C VAL A 45 3.16 22.10 -8.01
N GLN A 46 1.98 21.99 -7.39
CA GLN A 46 1.50 20.72 -6.86
C GLN A 46 0.98 19.86 -8.01
N THR A 47 1.83 18.96 -8.51
CA THR A 47 1.43 18.02 -9.57
C THR A 47 0.51 16.96 -8.99
N VAL A 48 -0.71 16.83 -9.53
CA VAL A 48 -1.58 15.69 -9.27
C VAL A 48 -0.89 14.45 -9.83
N TYR A 49 -0.71 13.43 -8.99
CA TYR A 49 -0.18 12.13 -9.40
C TYR A 49 -1.34 11.14 -9.44
N PRO A 50 -1.89 10.81 -10.63
CA PRO A 50 -2.97 9.85 -10.74
C PRO A 50 -2.54 8.48 -10.19
N ARG A 51 -3.44 7.81 -9.47
CA ARG A 51 -3.20 6.49 -8.87
C ARG A 51 -2.01 6.43 -7.92
N LYS A 52 -1.74 7.54 -7.21
CA LYS A 52 -0.67 7.59 -6.20
C LYS A 52 -0.91 6.52 -5.13
N ASN A 53 0.14 5.74 -4.83
CA ASN A 53 0.12 4.66 -3.83
C ASN A 53 -0.88 3.53 -4.11
N TRP A 54 -1.45 3.43 -5.32
CA TRP A 54 -2.26 2.27 -5.70
C TRP A 54 -1.40 1.02 -5.86
N SER A 55 -0.18 1.18 -6.35
CA SER A 55 0.74 0.07 -6.61
C SER A 55 1.61 -0.35 -5.42
N SER A 56 1.44 0.26 -4.24
CA SER A 56 2.22 -0.08 -3.05
C SER A 56 1.73 -1.35 -2.34
N MET A 57 0.49 -1.76 -2.60
CA MET A 57 -0.03 -3.09 -2.27
C MET A 57 -0.95 -3.54 -3.40
N VAL A 58 -0.62 -4.66 -4.03
CA VAL A 58 -1.34 -5.16 -5.22
C VAL A 58 -1.58 -6.65 -5.14
N LEU A 59 -2.82 -7.05 -5.35
CA LEU A 59 -3.23 -8.42 -5.59
C LEU A 59 -3.27 -8.65 -7.10
N TYR A 60 -2.20 -9.22 -7.66
CA TYR A 60 -2.15 -9.58 -9.07
C TYR A 60 -2.89 -10.91 -9.31
N ASN A 61 -3.89 -10.89 -10.21
CA ASN A 61 -4.44 -12.11 -10.76
C ASN A 61 -3.54 -12.61 -11.89
N CYS A 62 -2.58 -13.49 -11.57
CA CYS A 62 -1.63 -14.01 -12.54
C CYS A 62 -2.28 -14.84 -13.66
N ALA A 63 -3.52 -15.31 -13.49
CA ALA A 63 -4.27 -16.04 -14.52
C ALA A 63 -5.02 -15.12 -15.49
N HIS A 64 -5.23 -13.85 -15.14
CA HIS A 64 -6.01 -12.92 -15.97
C HIS A 64 -5.33 -12.66 -17.33
N PRO A 65 -6.04 -12.77 -18.47
CA PRO A 65 -5.45 -12.62 -19.79
C PRO A 65 -4.69 -11.31 -20.01
N LYS A 66 -5.17 -10.19 -19.43
CA LYS A 66 -4.50 -8.89 -19.55
C LYS A 66 -3.12 -8.83 -18.88
N ASN A 67 -2.84 -9.67 -17.90
CA ASN A 67 -1.53 -9.71 -17.24
C ASN A 67 -0.49 -10.52 -18.02
N LYS A 68 -0.90 -11.25 -19.08
CA LYS A 68 0.04 -12.02 -19.93
C LYS A 68 1.06 -11.16 -20.67
N ILE A 69 0.76 -9.87 -20.85
CA ILE A 69 1.68 -8.94 -21.53
C ILE A 69 2.84 -8.50 -20.63
N LEU A 70 2.76 -8.73 -19.31
CA LEU A 70 3.76 -8.31 -18.32
C LEU A 70 4.98 -9.24 -18.36
N THR A 71 5.62 -9.34 -19.52
CA THR A 71 6.87 -10.09 -19.69
C THR A 71 8.06 -9.28 -19.17
N PRO A 72 9.19 -9.93 -18.83
CA PRO A 72 10.40 -9.21 -18.43
C PRO A 72 10.83 -8.13 -19.44
N GLU A 73 10.67 -8.38 -20.73
CA GLU A 73 11.01 -7.44 -21.81
C GLU A 73 10.10 -6.21 -21.77
N LEU A 74 8.79 -6.40 -21.61
CA LEU A 74 7.84 -5.28 -21.53
C LEU A 74 8.04 -4.47 -20.24
N VAL A 75 8.16 -5.14 -19.10
CA VAL A 75 8.39 -4.49 -17.81
C VAL A 75 9.70 -3.68 -17.81
N SER A 76 10.75 -4.20 -18.44
CA SER A 76 12.06 -3.52 -18.49
C SER A 76 12.13 -2.36 -19.50
N SER A 77 11.19 -2.30 -20.46
CA SER A 77 11.15 -1.25 -21.50
C SER A 77 10.12 -0.16 -21.21
N GLN A 78 9.11 -0.45 -20.39
CA GLN A 78 8.07 0.51 -20.05
C GLN A 78 8.49 1.50 -18.98
N THR A 79 7.79 2.63 -18.95
CA THR A 79 8.03 3.66 -17.93
C THR A 79 7.48 3.22 -16.58
N GLY A 80 8.09 3.67 -15.48
CA GLY A 80 7.51 3.47 -14.15
C GLY A 80 6.08 4.00 -14.05
N ALA A 81 5.76 5.09 -14.77
CA ALA A 81 4.41 5.65 -14.79
C ALA A 81 3.39 4.78 -15.55
N PHE A 82 3.82 3.96 -16.51
CA PHE A 82 2.98 2.95 -17.15
C PHE A 82 2.66 1.83 -16.16
N LEU A 83 3.67 1.35 -15.45
CA LEU A 83 3.56 0.24 -14.51
C LEU A 83 2.76 0.62 -13.25
N HIS A 84 3.17 1.68 -12.55
CA HIS A 84 2.57 2.10 -11.29
C HIS A 84 1.14 2.63 -11.42
N ARG A 85 0.72 2.99 -12.63
CA ARG A 85 -0.65 3.45 -12.92
C ARG A 85 -1.49 2.39 -13.62
N PHE A 86 -1.00 1.16 -13.76
CA PHE A 86 -1.74 0.08 -14.42
C PHE A 86 -2.24 0.45 -15.83
N ALA A 87 -1.42 1.17 -16.60
CA ALA A 87 -1.84 1.78 -17.86
C ALA A 87 -2.12 0.76 -19.00
N TRP A 88 -1.93 -0.55 -18.75
CA TRP A 88 -2.32 -1.62 -19.66
C TRP A 88 -3.73 -2.19 -19.39
N LEU A 89 -4.37 -1.74 -18.32
CA LEU A 89 -5.69 -2.16 -17.89
C LEU A 89 -6.70 -1.03 -18.12
N GLU A 90 -7.93 -1.41 -18.41
CA GLU A 90 -9.07 -0.52 -18.31
C GLU A 90 -9.53 -0.41 -16.83
N ASP A 91 -10.23 0.68 -16.47
CA ASP A 91 -10.59 0.96 -15.08
C ASP A 91 -11.54 -0.09 -14.48
N ASP A 92 -12.39 -0.69 -15.29
CA ASP A 92 -13.30 -1.78 -14.88
C ASP A 92 -12.59 -3.13 -14.67
N GLU A 93 -11.31 -3.23 -15.07
CA GLU A 93 -10.46 -4.40 -14.84
C GLU A 93 -9.64 -4.28 -13.54
N ILE A 94 -9.77 -3.17 -12.82
CA ILE A 94 -9.05 -2.87 -11.56
C ILE A 94 -10.03 -2.92 -10.39
N GLY A 95 -9.94 -3.98 -9.58
CA GLY A 95 -10.73 -4.13 -8.37
C GLY A 95 -10.24 -3.24 -7.23
N SER A 96 -11.12 -2.95 -6.28
CA SER A 96 -10.79 -2.22 -5.07
C SER A 96 -10.80 -3.15 -3.85
N VAL A 97 -9.88 -2.91 -2.92
CA VAL A 97 -9.93 -3.50 -1.57
C VAL A 97 -10.03 -2.39 -0.51
N PRO A 98 -10.58 -2.68 0.68
CA PRO A 98 -10.73 -1.68 1.74
C PRO A 98 -9.41 -0.99 2.11
N PHE A 99 -9.46 0.33 2.36
CA PHE A 99 -8.25 1.13 2.59
C PHE A 99 -7.44 0.69 3.81
N VAL A 100 -8.05 -0.01 4.78
CA VAL A 100 -7.35 -0.57 5.94
C VAL A 100 -6.27 -1.58 5.57
N TRP A 101 -6.31 -2.16 4.35
CA TRP A 101 -5.29 -3.06 3.81
C TRP A 101 -4.13 -2.34 3.10
N ASN A 102 -4.15 -1.02 3.02
CA ASN A 102 -3.04 -0.16 2.61
C ASN A 102 -3.24 1.20 3.27
N PHE A 103 -3.21 1.24 4.60
CA PHE A 103 -3.48 2.45 5.36
C PHE A 103 -2.25 3.35 5.33
N LEU A 104 -2.37 4.51 4.68
CA LEU A 104 -1.29 5.46 4.49
C LEU A 104 -1.17 6.37 5.71
N VAL A 105 -0.08 6.22 6.46
CA VAL A 105 0.22 7.05 7.63
C VAL A 105 0.26 8.53 7.24
N GLY A 106 -0.50 9.35 7.96
CA GLY A 106 -0.62 10.80 7.71
C GLY A 106 -1.57 11.20 6.57
N HIS A 107 -2.24 10.23 5.93
CA HIS A 107 -3.27 10.49 4.92
C HIS A 107 -4.63 9.90 5.31
N ASN A 108 -4.67 8.60 5.64
CA ASN A 108 -5.89 7.98 6.15
C ASN A 108 -6.10 8.34 7.63
N ARG A 109 -7.32 8.13 8.12
CA ARG A 109 -7.71 8.41 9.51
C ARG A 109 -8.50 7.24 10.06
N VAL A 110 -8.23 6.91 11.32
CA VAL A 110 -9.12 6.06 12.12
C VAL A 110 -10.24 6.94 12.65
N GLU A 111 -11.47 6.51 12.45
CA GLU A 111 -12.65 7.14 13.02
C GLU A 111 -12.93 6.54 14.40
N GLU A 112 -13.03 7.39 15.43
CA GLU A 112 -13.20 6.93 16.83
C GLU A 112 -14.42 6.02 17.05
N ASN A 113 -15.45 6.16 16.20
CA ASN A 113 -16.71 5.43 16.31
C ASN A 113 -16.88 4.33 15.25
N ASP A 114 -15.87 4.07 14.42
CA ASP A 114 -15.92 2.99 13.43
C ASP A 114 -14.67 2.10 13.50
N PRO A 115 -14.75 0.91 14.15
CA PRO A 115 -13.63 -0.01 14.24
C PRO A 115 -13.17 -0.54 12.87
N ASN A 116 -14.01 -0.47 11.82
CA ASN A 116 -13.65 -0.91 10.47
C ASN A 116 -12.67 0.03 9.77
N THR A 117 -12.33 1.16 10.39
CA THR A 117 -11.33 2.12 9.89
C THR A 117 -9.94 1.89 10.49
N PHE A 118 -9.82 0.99 11.47
CA PHE A 118 -8.52 0.66 12.07
C PHE A 118 -7.64 -0.12 11.08
N PRO A 119 -6.35 0.24 10.93
CA PRO A 119 -5.50 -0.37 9.91
C PRO A 119 -5.24 -1.86 10.17
N LYS A 120 -5.36 -2.64 9.10
CA LYS A 120 -4.94 -4.06 9.00
C LYS A 120 -3.56 -4.21 8.35
N ALA A 121 -3.17 -3.24 7.52
CA ALA A 121 -1.84 -3.09 6.97
C ALA A 121 -1.47 -1.61 6.90
N ILE A 122 -0.48 -1.21 7.70
CA ILE A 122 -0.01 0.17 7.86
C ILE A 122 1.15 0.40 6.90
N HIS A 123 1.08 1.47 6.12
CA HIS A 123 2.08 1.83 5.11
C HIS A 123 2.73 3.19 5.47
N TYR A 124 4.00 3.15 5.84
CA TYR A 124 4.77 4.31 6.33
C TYR A 124 5.37 5.15 5.18
N THR A 125 4.52 5.63 4.26
CA THR A 125 4.90 6.32 3.00
C THR A 125 5.88 7.50 3.14
N SER A 126 5.94 8.16 4.30
CA SER A 126 6.84 9.31 4.54
C SER A 126 8.12 8.93 5.28
N GLY A 127 8.28 7.67 5.69
CA GLY A 127 9.30 7.18 6.61
C GLY A 127 8.68 6.63 7.88
N GLY A 128 9.16 5.46 8.31
CA GLY A 128 8.66 4.77 9.50
C GLY A 128 9.53 4.92 10.76
N PRO A 129 9.14 4.27 11.87
CA PRO A 129 9.74 4.46 13.19
C PRO A 129 11.22 4.07 13.32
N TRP A 130 11.78 3.41 12.31
CA TRP A 130 13.20 3.08 12.21
C TRP A 130 14.08 4.29 11.86
N PHE A 131 13.51 5.42 11.44
CA PHE A 131 14.23 6.67 11.22
C PHE A 131 14.04 7.64 12.38
N GLU A 132 15.12 8.31 12.79
CA GLU A 132 15.11 9.28 13.91
C GLU A 132 14.00 10.32 13.77
N ARG A 133 13.83 10.88 12.57
CA ARG A 133 12.83 11.91 12.26
C ARG A 133 11.37 11.41 12.40
N TYR A 134 11.13 10.11 12.33
CA TYR A 134 9.80 9.50 12.26
C TYR A 134 9.52 8.54 13.43
N LYS A 135 10.33 8.59 14.49
CA LYS A 135 10.15 7.72 15.68
C LYS A 135 8.79 7.82 16.34
N ASP A 136 8.18 9.01 16.31
CA ASP A 136 6.90 9.32 16.94
C ASP A 136 5.75 9.44 15.92
N CYS A 137 5.88 8.81 14.74
CA CYS A 137 4.79 8.78 13.76
C CYS A 137 3.60 7.93 14.25
N GLU A 138 2.45 8.10 13.59
CA GLU A 138 1.25 7.31 13.89
C GLU A 138 1.55 5.81 13.81
N PHE A 139 1.05 5.05 14.78
CA PHE A 139 1.29 3.60 14.93
C PHE A 139 2.76 3.20 15.15
N ALA A 140 3.64 4.11 15.55
CA ALA A 140 5.02 3.76 15.86
C ALA A 140 5.15 2.77 17.03
N ASP A 141 4.22 2.83 17.98
CA ASP A 141 4.11 1.91 19.11
C ASP A 141 3.85 0.47 18.65
N LEU A 142 2.97 0.26 17.65
CA LEU A 142 2.70 -1.05 17.07
C LEU A 142 3.95 -1.63 16.41
N TRP A 143 4.68 -0.84 15.63
CA TRP A 143 5.93 -1.28 15.02
C TRP A 143 6.98 -1.65 16.06
N GLN A 144 7.14 -0.82 17.10
CA GLN A 144 8.08 -1.10 18.19
C GLN A 144 7.71 -2.37 18.96
N LYS A 145 6.41 -2.63 19.15
CA LYS A 145 5.92 -3.87 19.74
C LYS A 145 6.30 -5.08 18.88
N GLN A 146 6.00 -5.04 17.58
CA GLN A 146 6.33 -6.14 16.67
C GLN A 146 7.84 -6.40 16.60
N LEU A 147 8.67 -5.35 16.58
CA LEU A 147 10.12 -5.49 16.60
C LEU A 147 10.62 -6.20 17.87
N LYS A 148 10.02 -5.87 19.03
CA LYS A 148 10.37 -6.51 20.31
C LYS A 148 9.99 -7.99 20.30
N GLU A 149 8.83 -8.34 19.76
CA GLU A 149 8.36 -9.73 19.63
C GLU A 149 9.25 -10.53 18.69
N TRP A 150 9.52 -10.02 17.49
CA TRP A 150 10.44 -10.65 16.54
C TRP A 150 11.85 -10.88 17.12
N LYS A 151 12.39 -9.91 17.85
CA LYS A 151 13.70 -10.08 18.53
C LYS A 151 13.69 -11.20 19.56
N LYS A 152 12.59 -11.36 20.30
CA LYS A 152 12.45 -12.45 21.29
C LYS A 152 12.40 -13.80 20.59
N GLU A 153 11.57 -13.94 19.56
CA GLU A 153 11.43 -15.17 18.78
C GLU A 153 12.75 -15.59 18.12
N LYS A 154 13.47 -14.63 17.54
CA LYS A 154 14.77 -14.91 16.94
C LYS A 154 15.78 -15.43 17.97
N THR A 155 15.79 -14.86 19.17
CA THR A 155 16.68 -15.30 20.24
C THR A 155 16.34 -16.72 20.74
N LEU A 156 15.06 -17.12 20.68
CA LEU A 156 14.58 -18.45 21.05
C LEU A 156 14.79 -19.50 19.94
N GLY A 157 14.76 -19.09 18.67
CA GLY A 157 14.97 -19.99 17.52
C GLY A 157 16.45 -20.28 17.22
N ASP A 158 17.35 -19.41 17.67
CA ASP A 158 18.81 -19.57 17.54
C ASP A 158 19.44 -20.34 18.74
N SER A 159 18.64 -20.76 19.73
CA SER A 159 19.06 -21.51 20.94
C SER A 159 18.61 -22.96 20.93
#